data_AF-A0A9E0R1M5-F1
#
_entry.id   AF-A0A9E0R1M5-F1
#
_cell.length_a   1.000
_cell.length_b   1.000
_cell.length_c   1.000
_cell.angle_alpha   90.00
_cell.angle_beta   90.00
_cell.angle_gamma   90.00
#
_symmetry.space_group_name_H-M   'P 1'
#
loop_
_entity.id
_entity.type
_entity.pdbx_description
1 polymer ?
#
loop_
_entity_poly.entity_id
_entity_poly.type
_entity_poly.pdbx_seq_one_letter_code
_entity_poly.pdbx_strand_id
1 'polypeptide(L)'
;KQAEDLLSHLRSLLGSLPVVLPDVNQSPSAVMSQWLEQPQDRYTGLEPMDECELRDSAVETAVIRCKGQDLDSDEIRHHLEAGKRVVKLALEWQESINFILQDDLCIKRIKLSDQLKEKLDQESSDEAFAQFDAEFVQMSLELTRLIPALTEAFGGEALRP
;
A
#
# COMPACT_ATOMS: atom_id res chain seq x y z
N LYS A 1 -16.74 -3.89 1.96
CA LYS A 1 -18.15 -3.79 1.50
C LYS A 1 -18.25 -3.70 -0.02
N GLN A 2 -17.81 -2.62 -0.68
CA GLN A 2 -17.88 -2.51 -2.15
C GLN A 2 -17.20 -3.67 -2.90
N ALA A 3 -16.03 -4.12 -2.43
CA ALA A 3 -15.35 -5.29 -2.99
C ALA A 3 -16.20 -6.57 -2.86
N GLU A 4 -16.79 -6.82 -1.69
CA GLU A 4 -17.68 -7.97 -1.46
C GLU A 4 -18.94 -7.92 -2.34
N ASP A 5 -19.51 -6.73 -2.55
CA ASP A 5 -20.67 -6.55 -3.43
C ASP A 5 -20.31 -6.91 -4.88
N LEU A 6 -19.15 -6.45 -5.36
CA LEU A 6 -18.61 -6.84 -6.68
C LEU A 6 -18.35 -8.34 -6.78
N LEU A 7 -17.67 -8.93 -5.79
CA LEU A 7 -17.39 -10.37 -5.76
C LEU A 7 -18.67 -11.20 -5.73
N SER A 8 -19.71 -10.72 -5.03
CA SER A 8 -21.02 -11.37 -4.99
C SER A 8 -21.70 -11.35 -6.35
N HIS A 9 -21.67 -10.23 -7.07
CA HIS A 9 -22.17 -10.14 -8.44
C HIS A 9 -21.38 -11.05 -9.39
N LEU A 10 -20.06 -11.03 -9.33
CA LEU A 10 -19.21 -11.90 -10.16
C LEU A 10 -19.49 -13.38 -9.89
N ARG A 11 -19.63 -13.78 -8.62
CA ARG A 11 -19.99 -15.15 -8.24
C ARG A 11 -21.34 -15.56 -8.80
N SER A 12 -22.33 -14.65 -8.80
CA SER A 12 -23.64 -14.91 -9.39
C SER A 12 -23.59 -15.10 -10.90
N LEU A 13 -22.72 -14.37 -11.61
CA LEU A 13 -22.59 -14.43 -13.06
C LEU A 13 -21.75 -15.62 -13.54
N LEU A 14 -20.69 -15.95 -12.79
CA LEU A 14 -19.74 -17.03 -13.13
C LEU A 14 -20.13 -18.38 -12.51
N GLY A 15 -21.16 -18.41 -11.66
CA GLY A 15 -21.60 -19.58 -10.89
C GLY A 15 -20.73 -19.87 -9.67
N SER A 16 -19.40 -19.86 -9.84
CA SER A 16 -18.45 -20.00 -8.73
C SER A 16 -17.27 -19.04 -8.89
N LEU A 17 -16.78 -18.51 -7.77
CA LEU A 17 -15.59 -17.66 -7.69
C LEU A 17 -14.94 -17.89 -6.32
N PRO A 18 -14.04 -18.88 -6.20
CA PRO A 18 -13.37 -19.22 -4.95
C PRO A 18 -12.22 -18.23 -4.71
N VAL A 19 -12.56 -17.08 -4.14
CA VAL A 19 -11.60 -16.03 -3.78
C VAL A 19 -11.68 -15.75 -2.29
N VAL A 20 -10.57 -15.28 -1.76
CA VAL A 20 -10.35 -15.03 -0.35
C VAL A 20 -9.45 -13.82 -0.19
N LEU A 21 -9.59 -13.10 0.92
CA LEU A 21 -8.72 -11.97 1.23
C LEU A 21 -7.27 -12.46 1.44
N PRO A 22 -6.25 -11.74 0.95
CA PRO A 22 -4.86 -12.10 1.17
C PRO A 22 -4.54 -12.11 2.67
N ASP A 23 -3.57 -12.95 3.04
CA ASP A 23 -3.06 -13.07 4.41
C ASP A 23 -1.55 -13.33 4.36
N VAL A 24 -0.82 -12.88 5.37
CA VAL A 24 0.65 -12.81 5.36
C VAL A 24 1.25 -13.30 6.67
N ASN A 25 2.49 -13.79 6.63
CA ASN A 25 3.11 -14.44 7.80
C ASN A 25 3.54 -13.46 8.91
N GLN A 26 3.69 -12.17 8.61
CA GLN A 26 4.08 -11.14 9.57
C GLN A 26 3.02 -10.06 9.66
N SER A 27 2.79 -9.55 10.86
CA SER A 27 1.82 -8.46 11.09
C SER A 27 2.24 -7.20 10.29
N PRO A 28 1.40 -6.71 9.35
CA PRO A 28 1.73 -5.52 8.57
C PRO A 28 1.97 -4.30 9.45
N SER A 29 1.22 -4.14 10.54
CA SER A 29 1.40 -3.04 11.48
C SER A 29 2.78 -3.09 12.17
N ALA A 30 3.25 -4.28 12.56
CA ALA A 30 4.57 -4.45 13.15
C ALA A 30 5.69 -4.15 12.15
N VAL A 31 5.59 -4.72 10.95
CA VAL A 31 6.59 -4.52 9.87
C VAL A 31 6.67 -3.06 9.45
N MET A 32 5.53 -2.40 9.21
CA MET A 32 5.51 -0.97 8.87
C MET A 32 6.07 -0.10 10.00
N SER A 33 5.82 -0.45 11.26
CA SER A 33 6.43 0.26 12.40
C SER A 33 7.96 0.10 12.39
N GLN A 34 8.44 -1.12 12.11
CA GLN A 34 9.87 -1.38 12.01
C GLN A 34 10.54 -0.62 10.87
N TRP A 35 9.88 -0.43 9.73
CA TRP A 35 10.41 0.40 8.64
C TRP A 35 10.63 1.87 9.00
N LEU A 36 9.86 2.40 9.96
CA LEU A 36 10.02 3.76 10.48
C LEU A 36 11.01 3.81 11.65
N GLU A 37 11.08 2.77 12.49
CA GLU A 37 12.07 2.67 13.57
C GLU A 37 13.50 2.44 13.01
N GLN A 38 13.62 1.62 11.98
CA GLN A 38 14.87 1.11 11.42
C GLN A 38 14.83 1.20 9.89
N PRO A 39 15.23 2.33 9.29
CA PRO A 39 15.21 2.52 7.85
C PRO A 39 15.98 1.46 7.05
N GLN A 40 17.02 0.86 7.65
CA GLN A 40 17.79 -0.24 7.03
C GLN A 40 17.00 -1.54 6.82
N ASP A 41 15.87 -1.73 7.53
CA ASP A 41 15.03 -2.93 7.44
C ASP A 41 13.91 -2.78 6.39
N ARG A 42 13.86 -1.64 5.67
CA ARG A 42 12.89 -1.41 4.61
C ARG A 42 13.04 -2.43 3.50
N TYR A 43 11.91 -2.91 3.03
CA TYR A 43 11.88 -3.76 1.86
C TYR A 43 12.33 -2.98 0.62
N THR A 44 13.22 -3.56 -0.18
CA THR A 44 13.81 -2.87 -1.32
C THR A 44 12.75 -2.34 -2.28
N GLY A 45 12.80 -1.03 -2.55
CA GLY A 45 11.89 -0.35 -3.45
C GLY A 45 10.61 0.15 -2.81
N LEU A 46 10.34 -0.13 -1.52
CA LEU A 46 9.26 0.48 -0.76
C LEU A 46 9.80 1.57 0.17
N GLU A 47 9.49 2.82 -0.15
CA GLU A 47 9.94 3.97 0.62
C GLU A 47 8.77 4.67 1.32
N PRO A 48 8.83 4.89 2.64
CA PRO A 48 7.89 5.76 3.35
C PRO A 48 7.86 7.16 2.76
N MET A 49 6.65 7.68 2.53
CA MET A 49 6.44 9.07 2.10
C MET A 49 6.21 9.97 3.32
N ASP A 50 5.25 10.88 3.26
CA ASP A 50 5.05 11.97 4.21
C ASP A 50 3.77 11.82 5.07
N GLU A 51 3.08 10.68 4.98
CA GLU A 51 1.77 10.45 5.62
C GLU A 51 1.74 9.09 6.34
N CYS A 52 1.38 9.10 7.63
CA CYS A 52 1.14 7.87 8.40
C CYS A 52 0.02 8.07 9.43
N GLU A 53 -0.60 6.96 9.86
CA GLU A 53 -1.50 6.91 11.01
C GLU A 53 -0.91 5.95 12.04
N LEU A 54 -0.72 6.45 13.27
CA LEU A 54 -0.24 5.68 14.41
C LEU A 54 -1.39 5.46 15.38
N ARG A 55 -1.50 4.26 15.94
CA ARG A 55 -2.50 3.90 16.95
C ARG A 55 -1.83 3.32 18.18
N ASP A 56 -2.34 3.65 19.35
CA ASP A 56 -1.90 3.06 20.61
C ASP A 56 -2.33 1.59 20.72
N SER A 57 -1.43 0.70 21.13
CA SER A 57 -1.75 -0.72 21.29
C SER A 57 -2.69 -1.02 22.46
N ALA A 58 -2.75 -0.14 23.47
CA ALA A 58 -3.60 -0.31 24.66
C ALA A 58 -4.93 0.45 24.56
N VAL A 59 -4.98 1.54 23.78
CA VAL A 59 -6.17 2.39 23.64
C VAL A 59 -6.48 2.61 22.16
N GLU A 60 -7.38 1.81 21.59
CA GLU A 60 -7.70 1.86 20.15
C GLU A 60 -8.20 3.23 19.65
N THR A 61 -8.80 4.04 20.54
CA THR A 61 -9.28 5.39 20.19
C THR A 61 -8.17 6.45 20.16
N ALA A 62 -6.98 6.14 20.70
CA ALA A 62 -5.84 7.04 20.67
C ALA A 62 -5.11 6.92 19.32
N VAL A 63 -5.38 7.87 18.44
CA VAL A 63 -4.88 7.90 17.06
C VAL A 63 -4.12 9.19 16.81
N ILE A 64 -2.92 9.08 16.23
CA ILE A 64 -2.12 10.20 15.71
C ILE A 64 -2.09 10.09 14.18
N ARG A 65 -2.36 11.20 13.50
CA ARG A 65 -2.27 11.29 12.04
C ARG A 65 -1.22 12.31 11.67
N CYS A 66 -0.20 11.86 10.97
CA CYS A 66 0.88 12.69 10.46
C CYS A 66 0.70 12.84 8.95
N LYS A 67 0.85 14.07 8.44
CA LYS A 67 0.76 14.37 7.02
C LYS A 67 1.70 15.51 6.67
N GLY A 68 2.43 15.38 5.56
CA GLY A 68 3.45 16.35 5.17
C GLY A 68 4.59 16.40 6.18
N GLN A 69 4.90 15.28 6.84
CA GLN A 69 5.97 15.18 7.83
C GLN A 69 7.06 14.25 7.33
N ASP A 70 8.29 14.51 7.74
CA ASP A 70 9.38 13.56 7.58
C ASP A 70 9.15 12.36 8.52
N LEU A 71 8.89 11.19 7.93
CA LEU A 71 8.63 9.98 8.72
C LEU A 71 9.90 9.37 9.32
N ASP A 72 11.07 9.86 8.93
CA ASP A 72 12.38 9.56 9.54
C ASP A 72 12.76 10.54 10.67
N SER A 73 11.84 11.40 11.08
CA SER A 73 12.07 12.34 12.17
C SER A 73 12.07 11.67 13.55
N ASP A 74 12.75 12.30 14.50
CA ASP A 74 12.79 11.82 15.89
C ASP A 74 11.39 11.82 16.51
N GLU A 75 10.51 12.76 16.13
CA GLU A 75 9.14 12.86 16.60
C GLU A 75 8.34 11.57 16.32
N ILE A 76 8.50 11.01 15.12
CA ILE A 76 7.85 9.75 14.75
C ILE A 76 8.44 8.60 15.56
N ARG A 77 9.77 8.54 15.72
CA ARG A 77 10.43 7.51 16.54
C ARG A 77 9.92 7.53 17.99
N HIS A 78 9.84 8.70 18.62
CA HIS A 78 9.33 8.82 19.99
C HIS A 78 7.89 8.33 20.14
N HIS A 79 7.04 8.51 19.11
CA HIS A 79 5.69 7.96 19.14
C HIS A 79 5.67 6.43 19.10
N LEU A 80 6.56 5.81 18.30
CA LEU A 80 6.71 4.36 18.19
C LEU A 80 7.29 3.77 19.49
N GLU A 81 8.32 4.40 20.06
CA GLU A 81 8.89 4.05 21.37
C GLU A 81 7.87 4.14 22.51
N ALA A 82 6.94 5.09 22.42
CA ALA A 82 5.81 5.22 23.34
C ALA A 82 4.71 4.16 23.14
N GLY A 83 4.96 3.11 22.35
CA GLY A 83 4.07 1.97 22.16
C GLY A 83 3.00 2.13 21.08
N LYS A 84 3.10 3.17 20.23
CA LYS A 84 2.20 3.32 19.09
C LYS A 84 2.69 2.46 17.92
N ARG A 85 1.75 1.98 17.13
CA ARG A 85 2.03 1.17 15.94
C ARG A 85 1.42 1.81 14.71
N VAL A 86 2.09 1.65 13.59
CA VAL A 86 1.63 2.14 12.29
C VAL A 86 0.43 1.30 11.83
N VAL A 87 -0.69 1.97 11.55
CA VAL A 87 -1.91 1.33 10.99
C VAL A 87 -2.19 1.80 9.56
N LYS A 88 -1.58 2.91 9.14
CA LYS A 88 -1.54 3.36 7.75
C LYS A 88 -0.19 3.98 7.44
N LEU A 89 0.34 3.70 6.25
CA LEU A 89 1.60 4.26 5.77
C LEU A 89 1.48 4.63 4.30
N ALA A 90 1.80 5.87 3.95
CA ALA A 90 2.01 6.25 2.56
C ALA A 90 3.38 5.73 2.11
N LEU A 91 3.38 5.07 0.96
CA LEU A 91 4.54 4.40 0.37
C LEU A 91 4.67 4.79 -1.09
N GLU A 92 5.91 4.95 -1.52
CA GLU A 92 6.32 4.93 -2.92
C GLU A 92 6.93 3.57 -3.25
N TRP A 93 6.53 3.01 -4.39
CA TRP A 93 7.10 1.78 -4.94
C TRP A 93 7.94 2.11 -6.16
N GLN A 94 9.25 1.88 -6.08
CA GLN A 94 10.23 1.99 -7.17
C GLN A 94 10.06 3.25 -8.04
N GLU A 95 9.77 4.40 -7.43
CA GLU A 95 9.53 5.67 -8.13
C GLU A 95 8.40 5.58 -9.18
N SER A 96 7.52 4.58 -9.10
CA SER A 96 6.50 4.25 -10.11
C SER A 96 5.07 4.40 -9.59
N ILE A 97 4.78 3.97 -8.36
CA ILE A 97 3.45 4.06 -7.75
C ILE A 97 3.53 4.66 -6.34
N ASN A 98 2.65 5.63 -6.08
CA ASN A 98 2.36 6.15 -4.76
C ASN A 98 1.03 5.61 -4.25
N PHE A 99 0.98 5.14 -3.00
CA PHE A 99 -0.23 4.58 -2.39
C PHE A 99 -0.22 4.70 -0.87
N ILE A 100 -1.35 4.42 -0.23
CA ILE A 100 -1.46 4.24 1.21
C ILE A 100 -1.75 2.77 1.48
N LEU A 101 -0.87 2.13 2.23
CA LEU A 101 -1.08 0.79 2.76
C LEU A 101 -1.69 0.86 4.15
N GLN A 102 -2.63 -0.03 4.42
CA GLN A 102 -3.22 -0.22 5.74
C GLN A 102 -2.76 -1.54 6.37
N ASP A 103 -2.91 -1.64 7.69
CA ASP A 103 -2.60 -2.85 8.46
C ASP A 103 -3.45 -4.08 8.12
N ASP A 104 -4.61 -3.87 7.50
CA ASP A 104 -5.49 -4.90 6.93
C ASP A 104 -5.17 -5.25 5.46
N LEU A 105 -3.99 -4.85 4.98
CA LEU A 105 -3.52 -4.99 3.60
C LEU A 105 -4.35 -4.22 2.55
N CYS A 106 -5.28 -3.35 2.96
CA CYS A 106 -5.97 -2.49 2.00
C CYS A 106 -5.00 -1.47 1.39
N ILE A 107 -4.96 -1.42 0.06
CA ILE A 107 -4.21 -0.43 -0.71
C ILE A 107 -5.17 0.68 -1.15
N LYS A 108 -4.87 1.92 -0.78
CA LYS A 108 -5.69 3.11 -1.08
C LYS A 108 -4.89 4.17 -1.81
N ARG A 109 -5.61 5.08 -2.49
CA ARG A 109 -5.02 6.25 -3.17
C ARG A 109 -3.89 5.89 -4.13
N ILE A 110 -3.99 4.75 -4.82
CA ILE A 110 -3.02 4.29 -5.82
C ILE A 110 -2.95 5.33 -6.94
N LYS A 111 -1.73 5.79 -7.25
CA LYS A 111 -1.44 6.73 -8.34
C LYS A 111 -0.09 6.37 -8.92
N LEU A 112 0.07 6.51 -10.24
CA LEU A 112 1.39 6.57 -10.84
C LEU A 112 2.16 7.78 -10.28
N SER A 113 3.47 7.65 -10.13
CA SER A 113 4.35 8.76 -9.76
C SER A 113 4.28 9.87 -10.80
N ASP A 114 4.57 11.09 -10.39
CA ASP A 114 4.51 12.24 -11.31
C ASP A 114 5.50 12.07 -12.46
N GLN A 115 6.69 11.51 -12.19
CA GLN A 115 7.69 11.21 -13.21
C GLN A 115 7.21 10.18 -14.25
N LEU A 116 6.53 9.12 -13.81
CA LEU A 116 6.04 8.09 -14.73
C LEU A 116 4.85 8.61 -15.54
N LYS A 117 4.00 9.45 -14.94
CA LYS A 117 2.91 10.12 -15.67
C LYS A 117 3.44 11.07 -16.73
N GLU A 118 4.41 11.91 -16.40
CA GLU A 118 5.00 12.84 -17.36
C GLU A 118 5.59 12.12 -18.58
N LYS A 119 6.21 10.95 -18.38
CA LYS A 119 6.70 10.11 -19.49
C LYS A 119 5.56 9.58 -20.34
N LEU A 120 4.50 9.07 -19.71
CA LEU A 120 3.35 8.52 -20.42
C LEU A 120 2.59 9.58 -21.23
N ASP A 121 2.45 10.78 -20.67
CA ASP A 121 1.83 11.93 -21.35
C ASP A 121 2.65 12.39 -22.58
N GLN A 122 3.98 12.22 -22.57
CA GLN A 122 4.84 12.52 -23.71
C GLN A 122 4.76 11.46 -24.82
N GLU A 123 4.47 10.21 -24.48
CA GLU A 123 4.48 9.06 -25.40
C GLU A 123 3.09 8.73 -25.95
N SER A 124 2.03 9.23 -25.31
CA SER A 124 0.64 8.93 -25.65
C SER A 124 0.05 9.89 -26.71
N SER A 125 -1.02 9.43 -27.35
CA SER A 125 -1.82 10.24 -28.28
C SER A 125 -2.70 11.25 -27.51
N ASP A 126 -2.97 12.42 -28.10
CA ASP A 126 -3.92 13.41 -27.58
C ASP A 126 -5.37 12.88 -27.48
N GLU A 127 -5.64 11.69 -28.03
CA GLU A 127 -6.93 11.01 -27.90
C GLU A 127 -7.11 10.42 -26.49
N ALA A 128 -8.12 10.92 -25.77
CA ALA A 128 -8.39 10.53 -24.38
C ALA A 128 -8.52 9.02 -24.14
N PHE A 129 -9.05 8.25 -25.11
CA PHE A 129 -9.15 6.79 -25.00
C PHE A 129 -7.79 6.11 -25.09
N ALA A 130 -6.90 6.59 -25.97
CA ALA A 130 -5.56 6.04 -26.11
C ALA A 130 -4.70 6.35 -24.88
N GLN A 131 -4.85 7.55 -24.30
CA GLN A 131 -4.19 7.91 -23.04
C GLN A 131 -4.66 7.02 -21.89
N PHE A 132 -5.98 6.81 -21.76
CA PHE A 132 -6.53 5.93 -20.74
C PHE A 132 -6.03 4.48 -20.88
N ASP A 133 -6.01 3.92 -22.10
CA ASP A 133 -5.52 2.57 -22.34
C ASP A 133 -4.04 2.45 -21.95
N ALA A 134 -3.23 3.45 -22.29
CA ALA A 134 -1.81 3.49 -21.92
C ALA A 134 -1.61 3.54 -20.40
N GLU A 135 -2.36 4.41 -19.70
CA GLU A 135 -2.35 4.49 -18.23
C GLU A 135 -2.79 3.19 -17.57
N PHE A 136 -3.84 2.58 -18.09
CA PHE A 136 -4.38 1.33 -17.56
C PHE A 136 -3.39 0.18 -17.72
N VAL A 137 -2.74 0.06 -18.87
CA VAL A 137 -1.69 -0.93 -19.12
C VAL A 137 -0.51 -0.71 -18.18
N GLN A 138 -0.03 0.52 -18.06
CA GLN A 138 1.10 0.86 -17.19
C GLN A 138 0.78 0.56 -15.72
N MET A 139 -0.39 0.98 -15.23
CA MET A 139 -0.85 0.69 -13.88
C MET A 139 -0.93 -0.82 -13.63
N SER A 140 -1.49 -1.57 -14.57
CA SER A 140 -1.64 -3.04 -14.45
C SER A 140 -0.28 -3.74 -14.38
N LEU A 141 0.70 -3.29 -15.19
CA LEU A 141 2.06 -3.79 -15.16
C LEU A 141 2.71 -3.54 -13.79
N GLU A 142 2.62 -2.32 -13.28
CA GLU A 142 3.22 -1.97 -11.99
C GLU A 142 2.55 -2.72 -10.83
N LEU A 143 1.22 -2.86 -10.82
CA LEU A 143 0.50 -3.64 -9.81
C LEU A 143 0.88 -5.12 -9.82
N THR A 144 1.17 -5.68 -11.00
CA THR A 144 1.64 -7.07 -11.14
C THR A 144 2.98 -7.29 -10.45
N ARG A 145 3.82 -6.25 -10.37
CA ARG A 145 5.11 -6.29 -9.64
C ARG A 145 4.94 -5.95 -8.15
N LEU A 146 4.08 -4.98 -7.84
CA LEU A 146 3.85 -4.50 -6.48
C LEU A 146 3.22 -5.55 -5.56
N ILE A 147 2.18 -6.25 -6.03
CA ILE A 147 1.42 -7.18 -5.18
C ILE A 147 2.31 -8.29 -4.62
N PRO A 148 3.10 -9.03 -5.42
CA PRO A 148 4.02 -10.03 -4.89
C PRO A 148 5.08 -9.43 -3.95
N ALA A 149 5.61 -8.24 -4.27
CA ALA A 149 6.59 -7.56 -3.45
C ALA A 149 6.04 -7.17 -2.07
N LEU A 150 4.81 -6.66 -1.99
CA LEU A 150 4.15 -6.39 -0.71
C LEU A 150 3.99 -7.65 0.12
N THR A 151 3.55 -8.74 -0.51
CA THR A 151 3.39 -10.00 0.20
C THR A 151 4.73 -10.53 0.73
N GLU A 152 5.80 -10.49 -0.07
CA GLU A 152 7.15 -10.85 0.37
C GLU A 152 7.65 -9.96 1.52
N ALA A 153 7.39 -8.65 1.43
CA ALA A 153 7.74 -7.67 2.44
C ALA A 153 7.11 -7.96 3.81
N PHE A 154 5.96 -8.66 3.84
CA PHE A 154 5.29 -9.13 5.07
C PHE A 154 5.56 -10.61 5.38
N GLY A 155 6.68 -11.16 4.91
CA GLY A 155 7.09 -12.53 5.19
C GLY A 155 6.42 -13.61 4.34
N GLY A 156 5.82 -13.22 3.20
CA GLY A 156 5.15 -14.12 2.26
C GLY A 156 3.70 -14.43 2.63
N GLU A 157 3.01 -15.13 1.72
CA GLU A 157 1.62 -15.55 1.92
C GLU A 157 1.51 -16.52 3.10
N ALA A 158 0.50 -16.30 3.94
CA ALA A 158 0.14 -17.25 4.97
C ALA A 158 -0.48 -18.50 4.34
N LEU A 159 0.12 -19.67 4.62
CA LEU A 159 -0.46 -20.95 4.22
C LEU A 159 -1.75 -21.18 5.00
N ARG A 160 -2.84 -21.40 4.27
CA ARG A 160 -4.10 -21.79 4.89
C ARG A 160 -4.09 -23.29 5.15
N PRO A 161 -4.51 -23.74 6.35
CA PRO A 161 -4.71 -25.16 6.63
C PRO A 161 -5.86 -25.77 5.82
#